data_AF-A0A318F2Y6-F1
#
_entry.id   AF-A0A318F2Y6-F1
#
_cell.length_a   1.000
_cell.length_b   1.000
_cell.length_c   1.000
_cell.angle_alpha   90.00
_cell.angle_beta   90.00
_cell.angle_gamma   90.00
#
_symmetry.space_group_name_H-M   'P 1'
#
loop_
_entity.id
_entity.type
_entity.pdbx_description
1 polymer ?
#
loop_
_entity_poly.entity_id
_entity_poly.type
_entity_poly.pdbx_seq_one_letter_code
_entity_poly.pdbx_strand_id
1 'polypeptide(L)'
;MKQITGIYTAPSQHWVGDGFPVRSMFSYQTHGEQLSPFLLLDYAGPHHFPAGAEKRGVGEHPHRGFETVTVVYSGEVEHRDSTGRGGVIGPGDVQWMTAGAGILHEEFHSANFTRTGGELKMIQLWVNLPAKDKMTHPGYQSITADAIPDVALPDNAGRMRVIAGRYGDVVGPAHTFSPLNVWDLQLNQGQDITLHQPDGWSTALVVLEGEVKVNGEGSAREGQLVVLSQKGESLHLEVSSNAKVLLMAGEPLQEPIVGYGPFVMNTKAQIAEAVRDFNSGRFGQI
;
A
#
# COMPACT_ATOMS: atom_id res chain seq x y z
N MET A 1 -12.46 -13.27 17.48
CA MET A 1 -11.09 -13.06 16.98
C MET A 1 -11.00 -13.60 15.56
N LYS A 2 -10.47 -12.82 14.62
CA LYS A 2 -10.20 -13.24 13.25
C LYS A 2 -9.12 -14.33 13.28
N GLN A 3 -9.28 -15.40 12.51
CA GLN A 3 -8.36 -16.55 12.50
C GLN A 3 -7.25 -16.35 11.47
N ILE A 4 -6.06 -16.93 11.69
CA ILE A 4 -5.00 -16.92 10.69
C ILE A 4 -5.38 -17.88 9.56
N THR A 5 -5.42 -17.36 8.34
CA THR A 5 -5.69 -18.15 7.13
C THR A 5 -4.43 -18.45 6.33
N GLY A 6 -3.37 -17.64 6.51
CA GLY A 6 -2.05 -17.92 5.97
C GLY A 6 -0.99 -16.95 6.49
N ILE A 7 0.25 -17.43 6.54
CA ILE A 7 1.46 -16.62 6.76
C ILE A 7 2.38 -16.88 5.58
N TYR A 8 2.70 -15.84 4.83
CA TYR A 8 3.42 -15.92 3.57
C TYR A 8 4.74 -15.16 3.69
N THR A 9 5.84 -15.83 3.38
CA THR A 9 7.14 -15.15 3.26
C THR A 9 7.21 -14.47 1.91
N ALA A 10 7.69 -13.22 1.90
CA ALA A 10 7.95 -12.47 0.69
C ALA A 10 8.70 -13.32 -0.35
N PRO A 11 8.27 -13.31 -1.63
CA PRO A 11 9.02 -13.96 -2.67
C PRO A 11 10.37 -13.27 -2.89
N SER A 12 11.20 -13.88 -3.75
CA SER A 12 12.46 -13.27 -4.19
C SER A 12 12.22 -11.85 -4.71
N GLN A 13 13.15 -10.97 -4.38
CA GLN A 13 13.13 -9.59 -4.85
C GLN A 13 13.21 -9.55 -6.38
N HIS A 14 12.50 -8.60 -6.99
CA HIS A 14 12.63 -8.22 -8.38
C HIS A 14 12.67 -6.69 -8.50
N TRP A 15 12.91 -6.18 -9.70
CA TRP A 15 13.03 -4.75 -9.95
C TRP A 15 11.80 -4.22 -10.68
N VAL A 16 11.23 -3.13 -10.16
CA VAL A 16 10.33 -2.25 -10.91
C VAL A 16 11.16 -1.07 -11.41
N GLY A 17 11.36 -1.04 -12.73
CA GLY A 17 12.36 -0.16 -13.35
C GLY A 17 13.76 -0.45 -12.83
N ASP A 18 14.55 0.59 -12.53
CA ASP A 18 15.90 0.49 -11.96
C ASP A 18 16.02 1.18 -10.58
N GLY A 19 14.92 1.72 -10.06
CA GLY A 19 14.88 2.44 -8.78
C GLY A 19 14.20 1.69 -7.64
N PHE A 20 13.43 0.64 -7.92
CA PHE A 20 12.57 0.00 -6.90
C PHE A 20 12.83 -1.51 -6.80
N PRO A 21 13.74 -1.94 -5.90
CA PRO A 21 13.97 -3.34 -5.58
C PRO A 21 12.87 -3.83 -4.63
N VAL A 22 11.85 -4.47 -5.20
CA VAL A 22 10.60 -4.81 -4.51
C VAL A 22 10.43 -6.30 -4.27
N ARG A 23 9.68 -6.61 -3.21
CA ARG A 23 9.10 -7.93 -2.96
C ARG A 23 7.58 -7.81 -2.99
N SER A 24 6.92 -8.49 -3.94
CA SER A 24 5.46 -8.50 -4.03
C SER A 24 4.87 -9.41 -2.96
N MET A 25 4.36 -8.82 -1.89
CA MET A 25 3.79 -9.54 -0.75
C MET A 25 2.50 -10.27 -1.12
N PHE A 26 1.66 -9.64 -1.96
CA PHE A 26 0.51 -10.25 -2.61
C PHE A 26 0.16 -9.51 -3.91
N SER A 27 -0.68 -10.14 -4.72
CA SER A 27 -1.23 -9.55 -5.95
C SER A 27 -2.66 -10.00 -6.19
N TYR A 28 -3.37 -9.32 -7.07
CA TYR A 28 -4.77 -9.61 -7.39
C TYR A 28 -4.92 -10.96 -8.09
N GLN A 29 -3.83 -11.47 -8.66
CA GLN A 29 -3.76 -12.78 -9.30
C GLN A 29 -3.64 -13.92 -8.28
N THR A 30 -3.17 -13.63 -7.07
CA THR A 30 -2.90 -14.64 -6.02
C THR A 30 -3.89 -14.55 -4.86
N HIS A 31 -4.19 -13.35 -4.39
CA HIS A 31 -5.00 -13.10 -3.18
C HIS A 31 -6.17 -12.14 -3.41
N GLY A 32 -6.46 -11.74 -4.66
CA GLY A 32 -7.40 -10.64 -4.97
C GLY A 32 -8.80 -10.80 -4.36
N GLU A 33 -9.38 -12.00 -4.41
CA GLU A 33 -10.69 -12.27 -3.80
C GLU A 33 -10.64 -12.18 -2.27
N GLN A 34 -9.61 -12.76 -1.66
CA GLN A 34 -9.45 -12.82 -0.21
C GLN A 34 -9.12 -11.45 0.40
N LEU A 35 -8.35 -10.62 -0.31
CA LEU A 35 -7.84 -9.35 0.18
C LEU A 35 -8.58 -8.13 -0.37
N SER A 36 -9.64 -8.29 -1.16
CA SER A 36 -10.49 -7.17 -1.59
C SER A 36 -10.83 -6.25 -0.40
N PRO A 37 -10.59 -4.93 -0.48
CA PRO A 37 -10.32 -4.14 -1.70
C PRO A 37 -8.84 -4.04 -2.13
N PHE A 38 -7.89 -4.69 -1.46
CA PHE A 38 -6.47 -4.57 -1.79
C PHE A 38 -6.06 -5.48 -2.96
N LEU A 39 -5.32 -4.92 -3.92
CA LEU A 39 -4.96 -5.57 -5.17
C LEU A 39 -3.49 -5.99 -5.24
N LEU A 40 -2.58 -5.24 -4.66
CA LEU A 40 -1.15 -5.54 -4.72
C LEU A 40 -0.46 -4.82 -3.58
N LEU A 41 0.57 -5.44 -3.01
CA LEU A 41 1.51 -4.73 -2.16
C LEU A 41 2.93 -5.11 -2.53
N ASP A 42 3.68 -4.12 -2.98
CA ASP A 42 5.13 -4.20 -3.17
C ASP A 42 5.83 -3.55 -1.98
N TYR A 43 6.72 -4.31 -1.34
CA TYR A 43 7.59 -3.82 -0.29
C TYR A 43 9.00 -3.60 -0.86
N ALA A 44 9.38 -2.33 -1.03
CA ALA A 44 10.68 -1.94 -1.55
C ALA A 44 11.70 -1.76 -0.41
N GLY A 45 12.87 -2.37 -0.58
CA GLY A 45 13.96 -2.26 0.38
C GLY A 45 13.76 -3.07 1.67
N PRO A 46 14.59 -2.84 2.70
CA PRO A 46 15.64 -1.81 2.76
C PRO A 46 16.72 -2.02 1.68
N HIS A 47 17.07 -0.96 0.93
CA HIS A 47 18.12 -1.03 -0.09
C HIS A 47 18.94 0.25 -0.11
N HIS A 48 20.27 0.13 -0.08
CA HIS A 48 21.16 1.30 -0.11
C HIS A 48 21.52 1.67 -1.55
N PHE A 49 21.17 2.87 -1.98
CA PHE A 49 21.58 3.45 -3.25
C PHE A 49 22.79 4.37 -3.07
N PRO A 50 23.79 4.30 -3.96
CA PRO A 50 24.93 5.22 -3.91
C PRO A 50 24.50 6.64 -4.29
N ALA A 51 25.18 7.63 -3.72
CA ALA A 51 25.10 9.01 -4.18
C ALA A 51 25.55 9.12 -5.65
N GLY A 52 24.85 9.93 -6.45
CA GLY A 52 25.20 10.10 -7.85
C GLY A 52 24.34 11.13 -8.58
N ALA A 53 24.27 10.98 -9.90
CA ALA A 53 23.47 11.83 -10.79
C ALA A 53 22.52 11.02 -11.69
N GLU A 54 22.52 9.69 -11.55
CA GLU A 54 21.69 8.79 -12.36
C GLU A 54 20.26 8.78 -11.80
N LYS A 55 19.31 9.24 -12.61
CA LYS A 55 17.88 9.21 -12.27
C LYS A 55 17.40 7.77 -12.32
N ARG A 56 17.10 7.18 -11.16
CA ARG A 56 16.59 5.82 -11.02
C ARG A 56 15.12 5.81 -10.68
N GLY A 57 14.37 4.88 -11.24
CA GLY A 57 12.92 4.80 -11.05
C GLY A 57 12.25 3.90 -12.07
N VAL A 58 11.01 4.23 -12.38
CA VAL A 58 10.23 3.65 -13.46
C VAL A 58 9.71 4.79 -14.34
N GLY A 59 9.93 4.66 -15.65
CA GLY A 59 9.49 5.65 -16.63
C GLY A 59 7.97 5.68 -16.79
N GLU A 60 7.51 6.34 -17.85
CA GLU A 60 6.09 6.49 -18.13
C GLU A 60 5.36 5.15 -18.18
N HIS A 61 4.33 5.02 -17.35
CA HIS A 61 3.48 3.85 -17.34
C HIS A 61 2.04 4.21 -16.95
N PRO A 62 1.04 3.53 -17.51
CA PRO A 62 -0.36 3.87 -17.27
C PRO A 62 -0.91 3.14 -16.05
N HIS A 63 -1.98 3.65 -15.43
CA HIS A 63 -2.85 2.91 -14.50
C HIS A 63 -4.32 3.21 -14.79
N ARG A 64 -5.24 2.26 -14.57
CA ARG A 64 -6.69 2.49 -14.69
C ARG A 64 -7.50 1.56 -13.77
N GLY A 65 -8.53 2.12 -13.13
CA GLY A 65 -9.59 1.40 -12.42
C GLY A 65 -9.33 1.16 -10.93
N PHE A 66 -8.27 1.72 -10.37
CA PHE A 66 -7.88 1.56 -8.96
C PHE A 66 -7.10 2.77 -8.46
N GLU A 67 -6.58 2.68 -7.24
CA GLU A 67 -5.72 3.68 -6.60
C GLU A 67 -4.36 3.09 -6.25
N THR A 68 -3.29 3.88 -6.34
CA THR A 68 -1.95 3.52 -5.85
C THR A 68 -1.63 4.36 -4.61
N VAL A 69 -1.15 3.69 -3.57
CA VAL A 69 -0.80 4.30 -2.30
C VAL A 69 0.67 4.05 -2.03
N THR A 70 1.47 5.11 -2.07
CA THR A 70 2.91 5.06 -1.82
C THR A 70 3.19 5.59 -0.42
N VAL A 71 3.82 4.76 0.43
CA VAL A 71 4.24 5.12 1.79
C VAL A 71 5.76 5.04 1.86
N VAL A 72 6.43 6.16 2.13
CA VAL A 72 7.89 6.22 2.19
C VAL A 72 8.36 6.19 3.65
N TYR A 73 9.25 5.27 3.99
CA TYR A 73 9.85 5.15 5.33
C TYR A 73 11.28 5.74 5.36
N SER A 74 12.05 5.49 4.29
CA SER A 74 13.41 6.00 4.09
C SER A 74 13.58 6.35 2.61
N GLY A 75 14.35 7.41 2.32
CA GLY A 75 14.56 7.92 0.96
C GLY A 75 13.47 8.89 0.52
N GLU A 76 13.42 9.21 -0.77
CA GLU A 76 12.41 10.11 -1.35
C GLU A 76 12.01 9.65 -2.76
N VAL A 77 10.72 9.75 -3.07
CA VAL A 77 10.16 9.43 -4.40
C VAL A 77 9.56 10.69 -5.02
N GLU A 78 10.03 11.06 -6.20
CA GLU A 78 9.44 12.10 -7.04
C GLU A 78 8.52 11.47 -8.08
N HIS A 79 7.35 12.06 -8.28
CA HIS A 79 6.38 11.61 -9.27
C HIS A 79 5.86 12.76 -10.12
N ARG A 80 5.45 12.44 -11.35
CA ARG A 80 4.83 13.38 -12.29
C ARG A 80 3.86 12.64 -13.20
N ASP A 81 2.79 13.32 -13.61
CA ASP A 81 1.73 12.71 -14.42
C ASP A 81 1.22 13.58 -15.56
N SER A 82 0.41 12.96 -16.43
CA SER A 82 -0.17 13.58 -17.62
C SER A 82 -1.24 14.64 -17.34
N THR A 83 -1.64 14.85 -16.09
CA THR A 83 -2.49 15.98 -15.66
C THR A 83 -1.67 17.23 -15.30
N GLY A 84 -0.34 17.15 -15.41
CA GLY A 84 0.59 18.22 -15.05
C GLY A 84 0.82 18.33 -13.54
N ARG A 85 0.37 17.33 -12.76
CA ARG A 85 0.61 17.24 -11.33
C ARG A 85 1.87 16.40 -11.07
N GLY A 86 2.32 16.46 -9.83
CA GLY A 86 3.56 15.84 -9.39
C GLY A 86 3.96 16.33 -8.01
N GLY A 87 5.01 15.73 -7.47
CA GLY A 87 5.49 16.07 -6.13
C GLY A 87 6.62 15.14 -5.69
N VAL A 88 7.15 15.44 -4.51
CA VAL A 88 8.10 14.58 -3.80
C VAL A 88 7.42 14.02 -2.57
N ILE A 89 7.60 12.72 -2.34
CA ILE A 89 7.12 11.95 -1.20
C ILE A 89 8.33 11.64 -0.35
N GLY A 90 8.44 12.30 0.81
CA GLY A 90 9.55 12.13 1.74
C GLY A 90 9.28 11.10 2.84
N PRO A 91 10.25 10.87 3.74
CA PRO A 91 10.08 9.96 4.87
C PRO A 91 8.88 10.32 5.74
N GLY A 92 7.96 9.37 5.89
CA GLY A 92 6.72 9.52 6.62
C GLY A 92 5.54 10.02 5.78
N ASP A 93 5.78 10.57 4.60
CA ASP A 93 4.71 11.03 3.72
C ASP A 93 4.00 9.86 3.05
N VAL A 94 2.75 10.12 2.65
CA VAL A 94 1.92 9.22 1.87
C VAL A 94 1.39 9.94 0.64
N GLN A 95 1.48 9.29 -0.52
CA GLN A 95 0.73 9.70 -1.70
C GLN A 95 -0.39 8.69 -1.93
N TRP A 96 -1.63 9.17 -1.98
CA TRP A 96 -2.79 8.38 -2.40
C TRP A 96 -3.25 8.88 -3.76
N MET A 97 -2.86 8.17 -4.83
CA MET A 97 -3.22 8.52 -6.20
C MET A 97 -4.42 7.69 -6.66
N THR A 98 -5.51 8.36 -7.02
CA THR A 98 -6.65 7.73 -7.69
C THR A 98 -6.37 7.71 -9.20
N ALA A 99 -6.14 6.53 -9.79
CA ALA A 99 -5.95 6.41 -11.23
C ALA A 99 -7.28 6.50 -11.99
N GLY A 100 -8.37 5.95 -11.42
CA GLY A 100 -9.73 6.08 -11.95
C GLY A 100 -9.81 5.78 -13.44
N ALA A 101 -10.35 6.74 -14.21
CA ALA A 101 -10.53 6.67 -15.67
C ALA A 101 -9.23 6.53 -16.49
N GLY A 102 -8.06 6.64 -15.87
CA GLY A 102 -6.78 6.44 -16.53
C GLY A 102 -5.83 7.60 -16.26
N ILE A 103 -4.61 7.27 -15.84
CA ILE A 103 -3.52 8.23 -15.66
C ILE A 103 -2.23 7.65 -16.26
N LEU A 104 -1.40 8.51 -16.85
CA LEU A 104 -0.04 8.18 -17.24
C LEU A 104 0.89 8.90 -16.27
N HIS A 105 1.80 8.18 -15.64
CA HIS A 105 2.72 8.79 -14.68
C HIS A 105 4.11 8.16 -14.71
N GLU A 106 5.08 8.85 -14.12
CA GLU A 106 6.43 8.37 -13.87
C GLU A 106 6.77 8.51 -12.39
N GLU A 107 7.61 7.62 -11.87
CA GLU A 107 8.02 7.60 -10.47
C GLU A 107 9.53 7.37 -10.40
N PHE A 108 10.27 8.27 -9.78
CA PHE A 108 11.72 8.22 -9.68
C PHE A 108 12.19 8.55 -8.27
N HIS A 109 13.43 8.22 -7.94
CA HIS A 109 14.11 8.83 -6.80
C HIS A 109 14.12 10.35 -6.97
N SER A 110 13.86 11.09 -5.89
CA SER A 110 13.94 12.55 -5.96
C SER A 110 15.35 13.01 -6.34
N ALA A 111 15.46 14.18 -6.98
CA ALA A 111 16.76 14.78 -7.28
C ALA A 111 17.66 14.94 -6.03
N ASN A 112 17.06 15.18 -4.85
CA ASN A 112 17.79 15.26 -3.59
C ASN A 112 18.33 13.90 -3.17
N PHE A 113 17.48 12.87 -3.14
CA PHE A 113 17.85 11.52 -2.75
C PHE A 113 18.87 10.89 -3.72
N THR A 114 18.72 11.10 -5.03
CA THR A 114 19.73 10.68 -6.02
C THR A 114 21.10 11.27 -5.73
N ARG A 115 21.16 12.56 -5.36
CA ARG A 115 22.42 13.25 -5.06
C ARG A 115 23.07 12.76 -3.77
N THR A 116 22.29 12.50 -2.73
CA THR A 116 22.84 12.11 -1.42
C THR A 116 23.04 10.60 -1.26
N GLY A 117 22.33 9.80 -2.05
CA GLY A 117 22.20 8.37 -1.82
C GLY A 117 21.53 8.07 -0.46
N GLY A 118 21.64 6.82 -0.03
CA GLY A 118 21.10 6.36 1.24
C GLY A 118 20.16 5.16 1.10
N GLU A 119 19.48 4.83 2.19
CA GLU A 119 18.49 3.76 2.19
C GLU A 119 17.18 4.22 1.55
N LEU A 120 16.68 3.43 0.59
CA LEU A 120 15.29 3.45 0.18
C LEU A 120 14.53 2.33 0.92
N LYS A 121 13.43 2.72 1.56
CA LYS A 121 12.46 1.80 2.15
C LYS A 121 11.07 2.38 1.96
N MET A 122 10.21 1.69 1.22
CA MET A 122 8.86 2.17 0.92
C MET A 122 7.91 1.01 0.64
N ILE A 123 6.62 1.30 0.62
CA ILE A 123 5.57 0.40 0.17
C ILE A 123 4.80 1.06 -0.96
N GLN A 124 4.43 0.28 -1.96
CA GLN A 124 3.38 0.65 -2.91
C GLN A 124 2.21 -0.35 -2.77
N LEU A 125 1.05 0.15 -2.38
CA LEU A 125 -0.18 -0.60 -2.20
C LEU A 125 -1.19 -0.20 -3.29
N TRP A 126 -1.79 -1.17 -3.97
CA TRP A 126 -2.90 -0.91 -4.89
C TRP A 126 -4.23 -1.20 -4.17
N VAL A 127 -5.15 -0.24 -4.24
CA VAL A 127 -6.49 -0.32 -3.65
C VAL A 127 -7.54 -0.27 -4.77
N ASN A 128 -8.37 -1.29 -4.86
CA ASN A 128 -9.40 -1.39 -5.88
C ASN A 128 -10.50 -0.34 -5.68
N LEU A 129 -11.03 0.20 -6.78
CA LEU A 129 -12.22 1.03 -6.75
C LEU A 129 -13.48 0.17 -6.97
N PRO A 130 -14.60 0.48 -6.30
CA PRO A 130 -15.92 -0.05 -6.65
C PRO A 130 -16.24 0.22 -8.13
N ALA A 131 -17.00 -0.68 -8.78
CA ALA A 131 -17.28 -0.63 -10.21
C ALA A 131 -17.84 0.72 -10.67
N LYS A 132 -18.69 1.32 -9.83
CA LYS A 132 -19.31 2.64 -10.07
C LYS A 132 -18.28 3.79 -10.12
N ASP A 133 -17.13 3.63 -9.45
CA ASP A 133 -16.11 4.67 -9.28
C ASP A 133 -14.85 4.43 -10.13
N LYS A 134 -14.73 3.27 -10.79
CA LYS A 134 -13.55 2.92 -11.62
C LYS A 134 -13.26 3.89 -12.75
N MET A 135 -14.23 4.69 -13.17
CA MET A 135 -14.08 5.71 -14.22
C MET A 135 -14.15 7.14 -13.64
N THR A 136 -13.93 7.30 -12.34
CA THR A 136 -13.79 8.63 -11.71
C THR A 136 -12.59 9.39 -12.30
N HIS A 137 -12.61 10.71 -12.16
CA HIS A 137 -11.47 11.53 -12.61
C HIS A 137 -10.20 11.19 -11.82
N PRO A 138 -9.04 11.06 -12.49
CA PRO A 138 -7.78 10.85 -11.79
C PRO A 138 -7.43 11.99 -10.84
N GLY A 139 -6.71 11.69 -9.77
CA GLY A 139 -6.35 12.69 -8.76
C GLY A 139 -5.31 12.22 -7.76
N TYR A 140 -4.84 13.15 -6.94
CA TYR A 140 -3.84 12.93 -5.90
C TYR A 140 -4.31 13.46 -4.56
N GLN A 141 -3.97 12.74 -3.52
CA GLN A 141 -3.95 13.22 -2.14
C GLN A 141 -2.50 13.14 -1.65
N SER A 142 -1.82 14.28 -1.64
CA SER A 142 -0.49 14.41 -1.05
C SER A 142 -0.66 14.62 0.45
N ILE A 143 -0.29 13.61 1.23
CA ILE A 143 -0.52 13.57 2.67
C ILE A 143 0.85 13.60 3.34
N THR A 144 1.21 14.75 3.90
CA THR A 144 2.48 14.93 4.61
C THR A 144 2.47 14.20 5.96
N ALA A 145 3.64 13.83 6.45
CA ALA A 145 3.79 13.09 7.70
C ALA A 145 3.11 13.76 8.91
N ASP A 146 3.11 15.09 8.96
CA ASP A 146 2.47 15.90 10.01
C ASP A 146 0.94 15.96 9.91
N ALA A 147 0.37 15.69 8.73
CA ALA A 147 -1.06 15.60 8.52
C ALA A 147 -1.65 14.24 8.95
N ILE A 148 -0.81 13.23 9.15
CA ILE A 148 -1.24 11.89 9.55
C ILE A 148 -1.29 11.83 11.07
N PRO A 149 -2.47 11.57 11.68
CA PRO A 149 -2.58 11.42 13.12
C PRO A 149 -1.71 10.27 13.63
N ASP A 150 -0.90 10.58 14.64
CA ASP A 150 -0.03 9.62 15.31
C ASP A 150 -0.53 9.37 16.74
N VAL A 151 -1.06 8.18 16.96
CA VAL A 151 -1.80 7.81 18.16
C VAL A 151 -0.93 6.92 19.03
N ALA A 152 -0.74 7.31 20.30
CA ALA A 152 -0.16 6.42 21.30
C ALA A 152 -1.11 5.25 21.58
N LEU A 153 -0.58 4.04 21.51
CA LEU A 153 -1.35 2.83 21.78
C LEU A 153 -1.44 2.58 23.30
N PRO A 154 -2.50 1.91 23.78
CA PRO A 154 -2.67 1.59 25.19
C PRO A 154 -1.48 0.86 25.80
N ASP A 155 -1.31 0.97 27.12
CA ASP A 155 -0.31 0.22 27.89
C ASP A 155 1.14 0.38 27.39
N ASN A 156 1.44 1.49 26.71
CA ASN A 156 2.73 1.75 26.07
C ASN A 156 3.09 0.67 25.02
N ALA A 157 2.07 0.06 24.37
CA ALA A 157 2.26 -0.94 23.31
C ALA A 157 2.93 -0.37 22.05
N GLY A 158 3.01 0.96 21.92
CA GLY A 158 3.69 1.62 20.82
C GLY A 158 2.90 2.83 20.33
N ARG A 159 3.00 3.10 19.03
CA ARG A 159 2.29 4.19 18.34
C ARG A 159 1.76 3.72 17.00
N MET A 160 0.76 4.42 16.48
CA MET A 160 0.13 4.10 15.21
C MET A 160 -0.21 5.35 14.42
N ARG A 161 0.20 5.35 13.15
CA ARG A 161 -0.20 6.35 12.16
C ARG A 161 -1.45 5.87 11.45
N VAL A 162 -2.53 6.65 11.55
CA VAL A 162 -3.80 6.34 10.89
C VAL A 162 -3.80 6.98 9.50
N ILE A 163 -3.32 6.25 8.48
CA ILE A 163 -3.20 6.76 7.10
C ILE A 163 -4.59 6.90 6.46
N ALA A 164 -5.40 5.85 6.57
CA ALA A 164 -6.77 5.82 6.06
C ALA A 164 -7.71 5.14 7.06
N GLY A 165 -8.99 5.55 7.01
CA GLY A 165 -10.04 4.99 7.85
C GLY A 165 -10.07 5.61 9.25
N ARG A 166 -10.27 4.78 10.29
CA ARG A 166 -10.53 5.27 11.65
C ARG A 166 -10.02 4.33 12.74
N TYR A 167 -9.39 4.89 13.77
CA TYR A 167 -9.09 4.20 15.03
C TYR A 167 -9.68 4.96 16.22
N GLY A 168 -10.67 4.37 16.91
CA GLY A 168 -11.44 5.08 17.93
C GLY A 168 -12.13 6.31 17.33
N ASP A 169 -11.86 7.49 17.89
CA ASP A 169 -12.35 8.77 17.37
C ASP A 169 -11.38 9.44 16.37
N VAL A 170 -10.20 8.84 16.13
CA VAL A 170 -9.17 9.39 15.24
C VAL A 170 -9.41 8.93 13.81
N VAL A 171 -9.50 9.88 12.88
CA VAL A 171 -9.77 9.66 11.47
C VAL A 171 -8.51 9.94 10.64
N GLY A 172 -8.17 9.02 9.73
CA GLY A 172 -7.06 9.21 8.81
C GLY A 172 -7.37 10.24 7.72
N PRO A 173 -6.36 10.95 7.21
CA PRO A 173 -6.56 12.03 6.25
C PRO A 173 -6.93 11.56 4.84
N ALA A 174 -6.63 10.30 4.47
CA ALA A 174 -6.95 9.78 3.15
C ALA A 174 -8.47 9.58 2.97
N HIS A 175 -9.02 10.19 1.92
CA HIS A 175 -10.35 9.91 1.41
C HIS A 175 -10.34 8.63 0.58
N THR A 176 -11.32 7.75 0.80
CA THR A 176 -11.42 6.44 0.15
C THR A 176 -12.80 6.27 -0.51
N PHE A 177 -12.88 5.43 -1.54
CA PHE A 177 -14.14 5.16 -2.27
C PHE A 177 -14.94 3.99 -1.70
N SER A 178 -14.33 3.19 -0.84
CA SER A 178 -14.98 2.16 -0.02
C SER A 178 -14.45 2.20 1.42
N PRO A 179 -15.19 1.66 2.40
CA PRO A 179 -14.73 1.56 3.77
C PRO A 179 -13.47 0.69 3.90
N LEU A 180 -12.39 1.29 4.38
CA LEU A 180 -11.13 0.59 4.64
C LEU A 180 -10.30 1.32 5.70
N ASN A 181 -9.33 0.60 6.24
CA ASN A 181 -8.31 1.03 7.19
C ASN A 181 -6.93 0.68 6.62
N VAL A 182 -6.02 1.66 6.65
CA VAL A 182 -4.59 1.45 6.44
C VAL A 182 -3.87 2.09 7.62
N TRP A 183 -3.28 1.27 8.47
CA TRP A 183 -2.62 1.70 9.69
C TRP A 183 -1.16 1.28 9.67
N ASP A 184 -0.27 2.18 10.01
CA ASP A 184 1.18 1.93 10.14
C ASP A 184 1.56 1.98 11.62
N LEU A 185 1.95 0.83 12.16
CA LEU A 185 2.19 0.63 13.59
C LEU A 185 3.69 0.50 13.86
N GLN A 186 4.15 1.17 14.92
CA GLN A 186 5.44 0.91 15.56
C GLN A 186 5.16 0.38 16.96
N LEU A 187 5.50 -0.89 17.18
CA LEU A 187 5.12 -1.65 18.36
C LEU A 187 6.34 -1.91 19.24
N ASN A 188 6.15 -1.78 20.55
CA ASN A 188 7.19 -1.95 21.55
C ASN A 188 7.31 -3.41 21.99
N GLN A 189 8.53 -3.91 22.10
CA GLN A 189 8.82 -5.26 22.56
C GLN A 189 8.21 -5.58 23.94
N GLY A 190 7.72 -6.81 24.08
CA GLY A 190 7.18 -7.32 25.34
C GLY A 190 5.80 -6.75 25.69
N GLN A 191 5.19 -6.01 24.77
CA GLN A 191 3.83 -5.51 24.89
C GLN A 191 2.88 -6.34 24.05
N ASP A 192 1.63 -6.34 24.46
CA ASP A 192 0.54 -6.99 23.75
C ASP A 192 -0.48 -5.94 23.32
N ILE A 193 -1.09 -6.13 22.15
CA ILE A 193 -2.15 -5.24 21.70
C ILE A 193 -3.25 -6.00 20.98
N THR A 194 -4.50 -5.65 21.31
CA THR A 194 -5.67 -6.08 20.57
C THR A 194 -6.15 -4.96 19.66
N LEU A 195 -6.20 -5.23 18.37
CA LEU A 195 -6.71 -4.32 17.35
C LEU A 195 -8.08 -4.80 16.89
N HIS A 196 -8.99 -3.86 16.63
CA HIS A 196 -10.35 -4.15 16.19
C HIS A 196 -10.53 -3.78 14.72
N GLN A 197 -11.22 -4.65 13.99
CA GLN A 197 -11.63 -4.44 12.60
C GLN A 197 -13.05 -4.95 12.45
N PRO A 198 -13.92 -4.31 11.65
CA PRO A 198 -15.30 -4.78 11.49
C PRO A 198 -15.39 -6.26 11.07
N ASP A 199 -16.44 -6.94 11.54
CA ASP A 199 -16.76 -8.29 11.06
C ASP A 199 -17.05 -8.25 9.55
N GLY A 200 -16.62 -9.29 8.84
CA GLY A 200 -16.75 -9.36 7.39
C GLY A 200 -15.68 -8.60 6.60
N TRP A 201 -14.89 -7.73 7.23
CA TRP A 201 -13.79 -7.06 6.53
C TRP A 201 -12.62 -8.01 6.28
N SER A 202 -12.08 -7.98 5.06
CA SER A 202 -10.77 -8.57 4.76
C SER A 202 -9.73 -7.91 5.64
N THR A 203 -8.76 -8.66 6.15
CA THR A 203 -7.74 -8.14 7.07
C THR A 203 -6.42 -8.86 6.84
N ALA A 204 -5.36 -8.07 6.69
CA ALA A 204 -4.01 -8.55 6.58
C ALA A 204 -3.05 -7.60 7.29
N LEU A 205 -1.88 -8.12 7.66
CA LEU A 205 -0.76 -7.30 8.12
C LEU A 205 0.54 -7.73 7.47
N VAL A 206 1.42 -6.77 7.23
CA VAL A 206 2.78 -7.01 6.75
C VAL A 206 3.75 -6.58 7.84
N VAL A 207 4.63 -7.49 8.25
CA VAL A 207 5.70 -7.17 9.19
C VAL A 207 6.88 -6.61 8.39
N LEU A 208 7.19 -5.34 8.63
CA LEU A 208 8.23 -4.59 7.91
C LEU A 208 9.58 -4.61 8.65
N GLU A 209 9.54 -4.77 9.97
CA GLU A 209 10.67 -4.93 10.87
C GLU A 209 10.22 -5.72 12.11
N GLY A 210 11.13 -6.46 12.73
CA GLY A 210 10.87 -7.16 13.99
C GLY A 210 10.06 -8.44 13.82
N GLU A 211 9.38 -8.83 14.89
CA GLU A 211 8.60 -10.06 14.99
C GLU A 211 7.40 -9.88 15.93
N VAL A 212 6.24 -10.33 15.45
CA VAL A 212 4.99 -10.36 16.22
C VAL A 212 4.40 -11.77 16.16
N LYS A 213 3.73 -12.17 17.23
CA LYS A 213 2.93 -13.39 17.27
C LYS A 213 1.46 -13.02 17.26
N VAL A 214 0.71 -13.60 16.33
CA VAL A 214 -0.68 -13.25 16.05
C VAL A 214 -1.59 -14.28 16.71
N ASN A 215 -2.53 -13.80 17.51
CA ASN A 215 -3.56 -14.58 18.23
C ASN A 215 -3.03 -15.75 19.08
N GLY A 216 -1.77 -15.71 19.49
CA GLY A 216 -1.14 -16.84 20.17
C GLY A 216 -0.85 -18.07 19.30
N GLU A 217 -1.13 -18.01 18.00
CA GLU A 217 -1.07 -19.16 17.08
C GLU A 217 0.14 -19.11 16.15
N GLY A 218 0.39 -17.97 15.48
CA GLY A 218 1.40 -17.87 14.43
C GLY A 218 2.33 -16.67 14.58
N SER A 219 3.64 -16.91 14.53
CA SER A 219 4.65 -15.86 14.50
C SER A 219 4.91 -15.37 13.07
N ALA A 220 5.06 -14.07 12.92
CA ALA A 220 5.44 -13.40 11.68
C ALA A 220 6.59 -12.43 11.93
N ARG A 221 7.60 -12.51 11.07
CA ARG A 221 8.82 -11.67 11.10
C ARG A 221 8.91 -10.78 9.86
N GLU A 222 9.91 -9.91 9.82
CA GLU A 222 10.17 -9.03 8.68
C GLU A 222 10.02 -9.73 7.32
N GLY A 223 9.32 -9.07 6.40
CA GLY A 223 9.05 -9.58 5.06
C GLY A 223 8.03 -10.70 5.05
N GLN A 224 7.17 -10.81 6.05
CA GLN A 224 6.04 -11.74 6.04
C GLN A 224 4.69 -11.03 6.03
N LEU A 225 3.77 -11.57 5.24
CA LEU A 225 2.36 -11.21 5.19
C LEU A 225 1.57 -12.21 6.03
N VAL A 226 0.76 -11.73 6.96
CA VAL A 226 -0.26 -12.53 7.66
C VAL A 226 -1.62 -12.16 7.10
N VAL A 227 -2.38 -13.16 6.65
CA VAL A 227 -3.76 -12.98 6.17
C VAL A 227 -4.72 -13.60 7.16
N LEU A 228 -5.72 -12.82 7.57
CA LEU A 228 -6.73 -13.21 8.54
C LEU A 228 -8.09 -13.45 7.88
N SER A 229 -8.95 -14.23 8.55
CA SER A 229 -10.31 -14.47 8.11
C SER A 229 -11.16 -13.20 8.15
N GLN A 230 -12.11 -13.08 7.22
CA GLN A 230 -13.10 -11.99 7.25
C GLN A 230 -13.99 -12.05 8.51
N LYS A 231 -14.32 -13.27 8.97
CA LYS A 231 -15.08 -13.49 10.21
C LYS A 231 -14.24 -13.14 11.44
N GLY A 232 -14.85 -12.46 12.40
CA GLY A 232 -14.27 -11.97 13.65
C GLY A 232 -13.99 -10.47 13.61
N GLU A 233 -13.97 -9.86 14.80
CA GLU A 233 -13.89 -8.39 14.95
C GLU A 233 -12.56 -7.89 15.52
N SER A 234 -11.63 -8.79 15.80
CA SER A 234 -10.39 -8.45 16.50
C SER A 234 -9.24 -9.38 16.14
N LEU A 235 -8.02 -8.86 16.26
CA LEU A 235 -6.77 -9.62 16.22
C LEU A 235 -5.91 -9.20 17.40
N HIS A 236 -5.13 -10.14 17.92
CA HIS A 236 -4.21 -9.91 19.03
C HIS A 236 -2.77 -10.06 18.56
N LEU A 237 -1.89 -9.15 18.95
CA LEU A 237 -0.48 -9.17 18.63
C LEU A 237 0.33 -9.19 19.93
N GLU A 238 1.14 -10.23 20.10
CA GLU A 238 2.19 -10.30 21.12
C GLU A 238 3.52 -9.86 20.46
N VAL A 239 4.14 -8.79 20.94
CA VAL A 239 5.27 -8.15 20.26
C VAL A 239 6.58 -8.77 20.76
N SER A 240 7.14 -9.70 19.98
CA SER A 240 8.32 -10.50 20.38
C SER A 240 9.62 -9.70 20.31
N SER A 241 9.71 -8.76 19.37
CA SER A 241 10.75 -7.74 19.26
C SER A 241 10.13 -6.43 18.75
N ASN A 242 10.78 -5.28 18.96
CA ASN A 242 10.29 -4.01 18.43
C ASN A 242 9.94 -4.18 16.94
N ALA A 243 8.69 -3.89 16.58
CA ALA A 243 8.15 -4.26 15.29
C ALA A 243 7.55 -3.07 14.55
N LYS A 244 7.71 -3.05 13.23
CA LYS A 244 6.95 -2.16 12.34
C LYS A 244 5.99 -3.00 11.53
N VAL A 245 4.71 -2.66 11.59
CA VAL A 245 3.64 -3.46 10.97
C VAL A 245 2.71 -2.54 10.20
N LEU A 246 2.49 -2.84 8.92
CA LEU A 246 1.39 -2.22 8.16
C LEU A 246 0.17 -3.13 8.27
N LEU A 247 -0.92 -2.64 8.86
CA LEU A 247 -2.21 -3.32 8.88
C LEU A 247 -3.11 -2.73 7.79
N MET A 248 -3.74 -3.62 7.03
CA MET A 248 -4.71 -3.28 5.99
C MET A 248 -5.99 -4.07 6.26
N ALA A 249 -7.12 -3.37 6.33
CA ALA A 249 -8.43 -4.00 6.44
C ALA A 249 -9.46 -3.24 5.62
N GLY A 250 -10.40 -3.92 4.99
CA GLY A 250 -11.41 -3.23 4.19
C GLY A 250 -12.63 -4.09 3.91
N GLU A 251 -13.74 -3.42 3.63
CA GLU A 251 -14.96 -4.07 3.18
C GLU A 251 -14.72 -4.71 1.80
N PRO A 252 -14.90 -6.04 1.66
CA PRO A 252 -14.76 -6.68 0.36
C PRO A 252 -15.75 -6.09 -0.63
N LEU A 253 -15.27 -5.71 -1.82
CA LEU A 253 -16.14 -5.07 -2.82
C LEU A 253 -17.20 -6.02 -3.40
N GLN A 254 -16.97 -7.33 -3.31
CA GLN A 254 -17.85 -8.38 -3.86
C GLN A 254 -18.13 -8.21 -5.36
N GLU A 255 -17.15 -7.66 -6.09
CA GLU A 255 -17.21 -7.42 -7.52
C GLU A 255 -16.11 -8.20 -8.27
N PRO A 256 -16.32 -8.58 -9.53
CA PRO A 256 -15.29 -9.25 -10.32
C PRO A 256 -14.01 -8.40 -10.43
N ILE A 257 -12.86 -9.06 -10.30
CA ILE A 257 -11.53 -8.48 -10.50
C ILE A 257 -10.96 -9.06 -11.80
N VAL A 258 -10.86 -8.24 -12.84
CA VAL A 258 -10.27 -8.63 -14.13
C VAL A 258 -9.12 -7.69 -14.41
N GLY A 259 -7.89 -8.18 -14.24
CA GLY A 259 -6.66 -7.41 -14.44
C GLY A 259 -5.87 -7.84 -15.67
N TYR A 260 -5.18 -6.88 -16.27
CA TYR A 260 -4.14 -7.11 -17.29
C TYR A 260 -3.03 -6.06 -17.12
N GLY A 261 -1.92 -6.48 -16.52
CA GLY A 261 -0.82 -5.58 -16.16
C GLY A 261 -1.34 -4.46 -15.25
N PRO A 262 -1.20 -3.17 -15.65
CA PRO A 262 -1.57 -2.02 -14.82
C PRO A 262 -3.03 -1.56 -15.01
N PHE A 263 -3.88 -2.39 -15.60
CA PHE A 263 -5.31 -2.14 -15.72
C PHE A 263 -6.07 -3.15 -14.87
N VAL A 264 -6.93 -2.68 -13.96
CA VAL A 264 -7.78 -3.57 -13.14
C VAL A 264 -9.23 -3.10 -13.22
N MET A 265 -10.03 -3.80 -14.02
CA MET A 265 -11.43 -3.51 -14.30
C MET A 265 -12.33 -4.65 -13.82
N ASN A 266 -13.65 -4.59 -14.08
CA ASN A 266 -14.57 -5.68 -13.71
C ASN A 266 -14.85 -6.66 -14.85
N THR A 267 -14.51 -6.32 -16.10
CA THR A 267 -14.80 -7.17 -17.27
C THR A 267 -13.65 -7.20 -18.27
N LYS A 268 -13.56 -8.29 -19.04
CA LYS A 268 -12.60 -8.40 -20.16
C LYS A 268 -12.83 -7.33 -21.24
N ALA A 269 -14.07 -6.90 -21.44
CA ALA A 269 -14.41 -5.84 -22.38
C ALA A 269 -13.82 -4.49 -21.97
N GLN A 270 -13.94 -4.12 -20.69
CA GLN A 270 -13.32 -2.91 -20.12
C GLN A 270 -11.79 -2.97 -20.16
N ILE A 271 -11.19 -4.15 -19.96
CA ILE A 271 -9.74 -4.32 -20.15
C ILE A 271 -9.33 -4.09 -21.60
N ALA A 272 -10.06 -4.66 -22.55
CA ALA A 272 -9.79 -4.45 -23.98
C ALA A 272 -9.95 -2.95 -24.36
N GLU A 273 -10.88 -2.24 -23.73
CA GLU A 273 -11.04 -0.79 -23.87
C GLU A 273 -9.86 -0.01 -23.30
N ALA A 274 -9.41 -0.33 -22.07
CA ALA A 274 -8.24 0.30 -21.46
C ALA A 274 -6.98 0.16 -22.33
N VAL A 275 -6.74 -1.02 -22.88
CA VAL A 275 -5.62 -1.28 -23.80
C VAL A 275 -5.76 -0.46 -25.08
N ARG A 276 -6.97 -0.36 -25.67
CA ARG A 276 -7.21 0.47 -26.86
C ARG A 276 -6.99 1.96 -26.57
N ASP A 277 -7.46 2.43 -25.43
CA ASP A 277 -7.31 3.83 -25.00
C ASP A 277 -5.84 4.19 -24.82
N PHE A 278 -5.08 3.35 -24.12
CA PHE A 278 -3.65 3.56 -23.93
C PHE A 278 -2.90 3.58 -25.27
N ASN A 279 -3.10 2.56 -26.12
CA ASN A 279 -2.40 2.45 -27.41
C ASN A 279 -2.77 3.55 -28.41
N SER A 280 -3.87 4.27 -28.19
CA SER A 280 -4.30 5.40 -29.02
C SER A 280 -3.95 6.76 -28.42
N GLY A 281 -3.19 6.80 -27.31
CA GLY A 281 -2.73 8.04 -26.67
C GLY A 281 -3.80 8.75 -25.84
N ARG A 282 -4.92 8.10 -25.51
CA ARG A 282 -6.02 8.71 -24.73
C ARG A 282 -5.73 8.87 -23.23
N PHE A 283 -4.57 8.42 -22.77
CA PHE A 283 -4.10 8.60 -21.38
C PHE A 283 -3.29 9.90 -21.19
N GLY A 284 -3.12 10.69 -22.25
CA GLY A 284 -2.31 11.91 -22.25
C GLY A 284 -0.83 11.64 -22.52
N GLN A 285 -0.02 12.65 -22.26
CA GLN A 285 1.45 12.65 -22.39
C GLN A 285 2.02 13.42 -21.19
N ILE A 286 3.25 13.08 -20.78
CA ILE A 286 3.97 13.74 -19.68
C ILE A 286 5.00 14.73 -20.25
#